data_AF-A7I1T3-F1
#
_entry.id   AF-A7I1T3-F1
#
_cell.length_a   1.000
_cell.length_b   1.000
_cell.length_c   1.000
_cell.angle_alpha   90.00
_cell.angle_beta   90.00
_cell.angle_gamma   90.00
#
_symmetry.space_group_name_H-M   'P 1'
#
loop_
_entity.id
_entity.type
_entity.pdbx_description
1 polymer ?
#
loop_
_entity_poly.entity_id
_entity_poly.type
_entity_poly.pdbx_seq_one_letter_code
_entity_poly.pdbx_strand_id
1 'polypeptide(L)'
;MRKTYIYEITKFDYVCLFLFICLFFILFTYSFEAKAAPYILFFDLIVCFIMFFILKFSKIKKFKRTIILFTLLFIHFLLLLNGRGWNEGSMHSQSYVIESLSEITDILYGFILLSAFTGFIPFIIYIGFLNFISKITANLS
;
A
#
# COMPACT_ATOMS: atom_id res chain seq x y z
N MET A 1 -23.31 4.96 -26.13
CA MET A 1 -21.84 5.15 -26.26
C MET A 1 -21.13 5.48 -24.93
N ARG A 2 -21.67 6.34 -24.04
CA ARG A 2 -21.00 6.70 -22.77
C ARG A 2 -20.81 5.54 -21.78
N LYS A 3 -21.76 4.60 -21.69
CA LYS A 3 -21.67 3.44 -20.78
C LYS A 3 -20.62 2.41 -21.19
N THR A 4 -20.42 2.20 -22.50
CA THR A 4 -19.43 1.26 -23.03
C THR A 4 -18.00 1.74 -22.78
N TYR A 5 -17.74 3.04 -22.98
CA TYR A 5 -16.44 3.66 -22.69
C TYR A 5 -16.05 3.58 -21.21
N ILE A 6 -17.00 3.82 -20.30
CA ILE A 6 -16.75 3.70 -18.85
C ILE A 6 -16.39 2.26 -18.48
N TYR A 7 -16.99 1.27 -19.13
CA TYR A 7 -16.75 -0.16 -18.88
C TYR A 7 -15.40 -0.65 -19.42
N GLU A 8 -14.94 -0.11 -20.55
CA GLU A 8 -13.61 -0.43 -21.09
C GLU A 8 -12.49 0.21 -20.27
N ILE A 9 -12.68 1.44 -19.79
CA ILE A 9 -11.71 2.12 -18.92
C ILE A 9 -11.57 1.39 -17.58
N THR A 10 -12.67 0.92 -16.97
CA THR A 10 -12.59 0.14 -15.73
C THR A 10 -11.88 -1.19 -15.95
N LYS A 11 -12.15 -1.89 -17.05
CA LYS A 11 -11.46 -3.16 -17.39
C LYS A 11 -9.97 -2.96 -17.63
N PHE A 12 -9.57 -1.86 -18.28
CA PHE A 12 -8.16 -1.49 -18.48
C PHE A 12 -7.45 -1.18 -17.15
N ASP A 13 -8.10 -0.42 -16.25
CA ASP A 13 -7.59 -0.17 -14.90
C ASP A 13 -7.36 -1.50 -14.14
N TYR A 14 -8.27 -2.48 -14.20
CA TYR A 14 -8.07 -3.78 -13.54
C TYR A 14 -6.93 -4.63 -14.14
N VAL A 15 -6.70 -4.56 -15.46
CA VAL A 15 -5.58 -5.26 -16.11
C VAL A 15 -4.25 -4.62 -15.71
N CYS A 16 -4.18 -3.29 -15.63
CA CYS A 16 -3.01 -2.58 -15.11
C CYS A 16 -2.76 -2.90 -13.63
N LEU A 17 -3.82 -3.03 -12.80
CA LEU A 17 -3.71 -3.49 -11.40
C LEU A 17 -3.08 -4.87 -11.33
N PHE A 18 -3.61 -5.80 -12.12
CA PHE A 18 -3.13 -7.18 -12.12
C PHE A 18 -1.66 -7.23 -12.57
N LEU A 19 -1.31 -6.58 -13.68
CA LEU A 19 0.06 -6.52 -14.18
C LEU A 19 1.01 -5.84 -13.19
N PHE A 20 0.58 -4.76 -12.53
CA PHE A 20 1.41 -4.07 -11.53
C PHE A 20 1.59 -4.91 -10.26
N ILE A 21 0.52 -5.55 -9.76
CA ILE A 21 0.60 -6.50 -8.64
C ILE A 21 1.55 -7.62 -9.01
N CYS A 22 1.42 -8.24 -10.19
CA CYS A 22 2.31 -9.28 -10.66
C CYS A 22 3.76 -8.80 -10.76
N LEU A 23 4.01 -7.60 -11.30
CA LEU A 23 5.36 -7.06 -11.49
C LEU A 23 6.01 -6.68 -10.15
N PHE A 24 5.24 -6.12 -9.21
CA PHE A 24 5.66 -5.88 -7.84
C PHE A 24 5.94 -7.19 -7.10
N PHE A 25 5.06 -8.18 -7.23
CA PHE A 25 5.26 -9.52 -6.66
C PHE A 25 6.51 -10.20 -7.24
N ILE A 26 6.74 -10.11 -8.56
CA ILE A 26 7.92 -10.66 -9.24
C ILE A 26 9.20 -9.95 -8.78
N LEU A 27 9.20 -8.61 -8.69
CA LEU A 27 10.37 -7.84 -8.23
C LEU A 27 10.73 -8.15 -6.78
N PHE A 28 9.74 -8.39 -5.91
CA PHE A 28 9.96 -8.63 -4.48
C PHE A 28 10.19 -10.11 -4.13
N THR A 29 9.68 -11.04 -4.93
CA THR A 29 9.94 -12.49 -4.77
C THR A 29 11.30 -12.92 -5.32
N TYR A 30 11.92 -12.12 -6.18
CA TYR A 30 13.26 -12.41 -6.71
C TYR A 30 14.37 -12.19 -5.67
N SER A 31 14.15 -11.39 -4.62
CA SER A 31 15.04 -11.35 -3.47
C SER A 31 14.70 -12.49 -2.51
N PHE A 32 15.60 -13.48 -2.46
CA PHE A 32 15.61 -14.62 -1.54
C PHE A 32 15.11 -14.25 -0.12
N GLU A 33 14.20 -15.06 0.44
CA GLU A 33 13.61 -14.98 1.80
C GLU A 33 12.32 -14.13 2.01
N ALA A 34 11.70 -13.60 0.94
CA ALA A 34 10.55 -12.68 1.02
C ALA A 34 9.18 -13.32 1.37
N LYS A 35 9.02 -13.91 2.56
CA LYS A 35 7.67 -14.17 3.15
C LYS A 35 6.95 -12.87 3.53
N ALA A 36 7.71 -11.79 3.67
CA ALA A 36 7.36 -10.52 4.28
C ALA A 36 6.49 -9.59 3.39
N ALA A 37 6.84 -9.43 2.11
CA ALA A 37 6.16 -8.54 1.17
C ALA A 37 4.63 -8.72 1.01
N PRO A 38 4.08 -9.96 0.98
CA PRO A 38 2.64 -10.13 0.88
C PRO A 38 1.89 -9.57 2.10
N TYR A 39 2.53 -9.42 3.27
CA TYR A 39 1.85 -8.89 4.46
C TYR A 39 1.49 -7.41 4.34
N ILE A 40 2.38 -6.57 3.79
CA ILE A 40 2.09 -5.15 3.56
C ILE A 40 0.94 -5.00 2.54
N LEU A 41 0.98 -5.74 1.43
CA LEU A 41 -0.07 -5.70 0.42
C LEU A 41 -1.43 -6.18 0.98
N PHE A 42 -1.41 -7.26 1.76
CA PHE A 42 -2.62 -7.78 2.40
C PHE A 42 -3.19 -6.77 3.41
N PHE A 43 -2.32 -6.11 4.16
CA PHE A 43 -2.69 -5.05 5.09
C PHE A 43 -3.34 -3.86 4.36
N ASP A 44 -2.77 -3.41 3.24
CA ASP A 44 -3.36 -2.36 2.40
C ASP A 44 -4.73 -2.74 1.85
N LEU A 45 -4.90 -3.99 1.42
CA LEU A 45 -6.20 -4.50 0.96
C LEU A 45 -7.25 -4.47 2.07
N ILE A 46 -6.89 -4.82 3.30
CA ILE A 46 -7.79 -4.73 4.47
C ILE A 46 -8.20 -3.28 4.71
N VAL A 47 -7.24 -2.34 4.70
CA VAL A 47 -7.53 -0.92 4.89
C VAL A 47 -8.47 -0.41 3.78
N CYS A 48 -8.17 -0.73 2.52
CA CYS A 48 -9.01 -0.39 1.38
C CYS A 48 -10.42 -0.99 1.50
N PHE A 49 -10.55 -2.23 1.97
CA PHE A 49 -11.84 -2.89 2.19
C PHE A 49 -12.65 -2.15 3.26
N ILE A 50 -12.05 -1.84 4.41
CA ILE A 50 -12.70 -1.07 5.48
C ILE A 50 -13.15 0.31 4.95
N MET A 51 -12.26 1.02 4.26
CA MET A 51 -12.55 2.33 3.69
C MET A 51 -13.64 2.30 2.62
N PHE A 52 -13.70 1.23 1.81
CA PHE A 52 -14.78 1.01 0.86
C PHE A 52 -16.14 0.98 1.57
N PHE A 53 -16.29 0.22 2.66
CA PHE A 53 -17.55 0.17 3.41
C PHE A 53 -17.90 1.52 4.04
N ILE A 54 -16.94 2.17 4.70
CA ILE A 54 -17.14 3.49 5.32
C ILE A 54 -17.62 4.51 4.29
N LEU A 55 -16.97 4.57 3.13
CA LEU A 55 -17.27 5.57 2.10
C LEU A 55 -18.46 5.22 1.22
N LYS A 56 -18.84 3.94 1.12
CA LYS A 56 -20.04 3.50 0.39
C LYS A 56 -21.33 4.00 1.04
N PHE A 57 -21.36 4.00 2.37
CA PHE A 57 -22.51 4.51 3.13
C PHE A 57 -22.38 5.99 3.51
N SER A 58 -21.23 6.61 3.21
CA SER A 58 -21.01 8.03 3.46
C SER A 58 -21.66 8.92 2.40
N LYS A 59 -22.12 10.11 2.82
CA LYS A 59 -22.61 11.16 1.90
C LYS A 59 -21.48 11.90 1.16
N ILE A 60 -20.22 11.64 1.51
CA ILE A 60 -19.06 12.35 0.97
C ILE A 60 -18.68 11.75 -0.39
N LYS A 61 -18.98 12.48 -1.48
CA LYS A 61 -18.69 12.04 -2.86
C LYS A 61 -17.44 12.68 -3.47
N LYS A 62 -17.12 13.93 -3.13
CA LYS A 62 -16.13 14.75 -3.85
C LYS A 62 -14.67 14.43 -3.49
N PHE A 63 -14.42 13.80 -2.35
CA PHE A 63 -13.06 13.60 -1.81
C PHE A 63 -12.70 12.14 -1.46
N LYS A 64 -13.50 11.16 -1.92
CA LYS A 64 -13.31 9.74 -1.55
C LYS A 64 -11.87 9.26 -1.80
N ARG A 65 -11.34 9.48 -2.99
CA ARG A 65 -9.96 9.10 -3.36
C ARG A 65 -8.92 9.73 -2.45
N THR A 66 -9.02 11.04 -2.22
CA THR A 66 -8.09 11.79 -1.38
C THR A 66 -8.12 11.27 0.06
N ILE A 67 -9.32 11.02 0.59
CA ILE A 67 -9.50 10.45 1.93
C ILE A 67 -8.83 9.07 2.02
N ILE A 68 -9.07 8.17 1.06
CA ILE A 68 -8.47 6.82 1.07
C ILE A 68 -6.95 6.89 1.01
N LEU A 69 -6.39 7.73 0.13
CA LEU A 69 -4.95 7.89 -0.01
C LEU A 69 -4.31 8.42 1.28
N PHE A 70 -4.89 9.47 1.88
CA PHE A 70 -4.38 9.99 3.15
C PHE A 70 -4.52 8.98 4.29
N THR A 71 -5.60 8.21 4.33
CA THR A 71 -5.76 7.14 5.32
C THR A 71 -4.68 6.07 5.17
N LEU A 72 -4.42 5.60 3.95
CA LEU A 72 -3.34 4.63 3.69
C LEU A 72 -2.00 5.19 4.16
N LEU A 73 -1.62 6.40 3.72
CA LEU A 73 -0.36 7.04 4.13
C LEU A 73 -0.26 7.22 5.65
N PHE A 74 -1.35 7.63 6.29
CA PHE A 74 -1.40 7.83 7.73
C PHE A 74 -1.20 6.53 8.49
N ILE A 75 -1.81 5.43 8.04
CA ILE A 75 -1.64 4.12 8.69
C ILE A 75 -0.20 3.61 8.53
N HIS A 76 0.44 3.80 7.37
CA HIS A 76 1.85 3.47 7.19
C HIS A 76 2.75 4.27 8.13
N PHE A 77 2.46 5.56 8.30
CA PHE A 77 3.17 6.39 9.26
C PHE A 77 2.98 5.87 10.69
N LEU A 78 1.76 5.51 11.09
CA LEU A 78 1.50 4.88 12.39
C LEU A 78 2.23 3.56 12.56
N LEU A 79 2.36 2.77 11.49
CA LEU A 79 3.08 1.51 11.51
C LEU A 79 4.59 1.73 11.73
N LEU A 80 5.19 2.77 11.15
CA LEU A 80 6.57 3.15 11.47
C LEU A 80 6.73 3.61 12.92
N LEU A 81 5.73 4.27 13.50
CA LEU A 81 5.76 4.64 14.92
C LEU A 81 5.59 3.44 15.87
N ASN A 82 5.25 2.26 15.34
CA ASN A 82 5.17 1.03 16.13
C ASN A 82 6.55 0.58 16.61
N GLY A 83 7.61 0.80 15.82
CA GLY A 83 8.99 0.45 16.17
C GLY A 83 9.75 1.57 16.88
N ARG A 84 10.60 1.22 17.85
CA ARG A 84 11.55 2.11 18.53
C ARG A 84 12.94 1.50 18.62
N GLY A 85 13.96 2.35 18.44
CA GLY A 85 15.36 1.93 18.50
C GLY A 85 15.77 1.17 17.25
N TRP A 86 15.47 1.73 16.08
CA TRP A 86 15.76 1.13 14.79
C TRP A 86 17.24 0.80 14.62
N ASN A 87 17.55 -0.45 14.28
CA ASN A 87 18.87 -0.88 13.89
C ASN A 87 18.95 -0.92 12.36
N GLU A 88 19.67 0.04 11.76
CA GLU A 88 19.84 0.15 10.32
C GLU A 88 20.49 -1.09 9.69
N GLY A 89 21.41 -1.75 10.41
CA GLY A 89 22.14 -2.91 9.90
C GLY A 89 21.30 -4.18 9.83
N SER A 90 20.33 -4.34 10.74
CA SER A 90 19.43 -5.50 10.76
C SER A 90 18.03 -5.20 10.21
N MET A 91 17.71 -3.93 9.94
CA MET A 91 16.37 -3.46 9.55
C MET A 91 15.26 -3.82 10.55
N HIS A 92 15.64 -4.11 11.79
CA HIS A 92 14.72 -4.47 12.86
C HIS A 92 14.71 -3.39 13.94
N SER A 93 13.55 -3.23 14.57
CA SER A 93 13.41 -2.41 15.76
C SER A 93 13.86 -3.16 17.02
N GLN A 94 14.36 -2.45 18.03
CA GLN A 94 14.69 -3.03 19.33
C GLN A 94 13.44 -3.37 20.15
N SER A 95 12.34 -2.65 19.92
CA SER A 95 11.06 -2.86 20.63
C SER A 95 9.88 -2.43 19.78
N TYR A 96 8.71 -3.03 20.02
CA TYR A 96 7.46 -2.72 19.32
C TYR A 96 6.36 -2.34 20.31
N VAL A 97 5.49 -1.40 19.92
CA VAL A 97 4.29 -1.08 20.71
C VAL A 97 3.27 -2.20 20.59
N ILE A 98 3.11 -2.76 19.39
CA ILE A 98 2.26 -3.89 19.05
C ILE A 98 3.16 -4.95 18.40
N GLU A 99 3.49 -5.97 19.18
CA GLU A 99 4.43 -7.04 18.80
C GLU A 99 3.97 -7.81 17.56
N SER A 100 2.66 -8.02 17.40
CA SER A 100 2.09 -8.73 16.25
C SER A 100 2.22 -7.98 14.92
N LEU A 101 2.56 -6.69 14.96
CA LEU A 101 2.80 -5.86 13.77
C LEU A 101 4.30 -5.68 13.48
N SER A 102 5.18 -6.31 14.26
CA SER A 102 6.64 -6.17 14.15
C SER A 102 7.17 -6.45 12.75
N GLU A 103 6.79 -7.59 12.16
CA GLU A 103 7.22 -7.97 10.81
C GLU A 103 6.84 -6.90 9.76
N ILE A 104 5.59 -6.45 9.75
CA ILE A 104 5.11 -5.44 8.78
C ILE A 104 5.84 -4.10 9.00
N THR A 105 6.10 -3.75 10.26
CA THR A 105 6.81 -2.55 10.68
C THR A 105 8.25 -2.54 10.16
N ASP A 106 8.97 -3.65 10.33
CA ASP A 106 10.36 -3.80 9.89
C ASP A 106 10.49 -3.81 8.37
N ILE A 107 9.56 -4.45 7.67
CA ILE A 107 9.55 -4.46 6.21
C ILE A 107 9.35 -3.04 5.66
N LEU A 108 8.39 -2.30 6.24
CA LEU A 108 8.14 -0.93 5.83
C LEU A 108 9.38 -0.04 6.08
N TYR A 109 10.06 -0.24 7.20
CA TYR A 109 11.31 0.45 7.49
C TYR A 109 12.43 0.07 6.52
N GLY A 110 12.65 -1.23 6.29
CA GLY A 110 13.63 -1.73 5.34
C GLY A 110 13.38 -1.24 3.91
N PHE A 111 12.11 -1.13 3.51
CA PHE A 111 11.71 -0.57 2.23
C PHE A 111 12.07 0.91 2.09
N ILE A 112 11.85 1.70 3.15
CA ILE A 112 12.22 3.13 3.19
C ILE A 112 13.74 3.28 3.17
N LEU A 113 14.46 2.46 3.95
CA LEU A 113 15.91 2.47 4.02
C LEU A 113 16.51 2.13 2.65
N LEU A 114 16.05 1.06 2.01
CA LEU A 114 16.45 0.70 0.65
C LEU A 114 16.13 1.81 -0.35
N SER A 115 14.97 2.46 -0.21
CA SER A 115 14.57 3.59 -1.06
C SER A 115 15.55 4.77 -0.95
N ALA A 116 16.05 5.06 0.26
CA ALA A 116 17.02 6.13 0.46
C ALA A 116 18.32 5.90 -0.32
N PHE A 117 18.76 4.65 -0.47
CA PHE A 117 19.98 4.29 -1.21
C PHE A 117 19.76 4.08 -2.73
N THR A 118 18.51 3.98 -3.18
CA THR A 118 18.16 3.72 -4.58
C THR A 118 17.52 4.93 -5.26
N GLY A 119 17.79 6.14 -4.76
CA GLY A 119 17.27 7.39 -5.33
C GLY A 119 15.75 7.53 -5.20
N PHE A 120 15.15 6.97 -4.15
CA PHE A 120 13.72 6.94 -3.86
C PHE A 120 12.84 6.21 -4.90
N ILE A 121 13.43 5.47 -5.84
CA ILE A 121 12.69 4.76 -6.88
C ILE A 121 11.64 3.79 -6.29
N PRO A 122 11.96 2.92 -5.32
CA PRO A 122 10.97 2.01 -4.75
C PRO A 122 9.84 2.79 -4.06
N PHE A 123 10.17 3.81 -3.26
CA PHE A 123 9.18 4.67 -2.60
C PHE A 123 8.22 5.35 -3.59
N ILE A 124 8.72 5.90 -4.70
CA ILE A 124 7.88 6.53 -5.73
C ILE A 124 6.94 5.51 -6.35
N ILE A 125 7.44 4.32 -6.68
CA ILE A 125 6.64 3.22 -7.22
C ILE A 125 5.53 2.84 -6.23
N TYR A 126 5.84 2.79 -4.95
CA TYR A 126 4.89 2.46 -3.88
C TYR A 126 3.82 3.53 -3.68
N ILE A 127 4.18 4.82 -3.70
CA ILE A 127 3.19 5.90 -3.66
C ILE A 127 2.28 5.85 -4.90
N GLY A 128 2.84 5.53 -6.07
CA GLY A 128 2.08 5.28 -7.29
C GLY A 128 1.05 4.16 -7.11
N PHE A 129 1.46 3.05 -6.49
CA PHE A 129 0.59 1.94 -6.13
C PHE A 129 -0.54 2.37 -5.18
N LEU A 130 -0.22 3.01 -4.05
CA LEU A 130 -1.21 3.47 -3.07
C LEU A 130 -2.23 4.43 -3.71
N ASN A 131 -1.77 5.35 -4.55
CA ASN A 131 -2.63 6.27 -5.28
C ASN A 131 -3.56 5.54 -6.27
N PHE A 132 -3.05 4.49 -6.91
CA PHE A 132 -3.81 3.69 -7.85
C PHE A 132 -4.87 2.82 -7.18
N ILE A 133 -4.54 2.10 -6.09
CA ILE A 133 -5.54 1.35 -5.32
C ILE A 133 -6.58 2.29 -4.71
N SER A 134 -6.17 3.49 -4.26
CA SER A 134 -7.10 4.51 -3.76
C SER A 134 -8.10 4.96 -4.83
N LYS A 135 -7.67 5.09 -6.09
CA LYS A 135 -8.54 5.40 -7.24
C LYS A 135 -9.57 4.28 -7.45
N ILE A 136 -9.13 3.03 -7.43
CA ILE A 136 -10.01 1.86 -7.62
C ILE A 136 -11.03 1.77 -6.48
N THR A 137 -10.58 1.83 -5.23
CA THR A 137 -11.45 1.77 -4.06
C THR A 137 -12.48 2.91 -4.07
N ALA A 138 -12.07 4.14 -4.42
CA ALA A 138 -12.98 5.28 -4.54
C ALA A 138 -14.04 5.12 -5.64
N ASN A 139 -13.68 4.50 -6.76
CA ASN A 139 -14.59 4.24 -7.88
C ASN A 139 -15.59 3.13 -7.55
N LEU A 140 -15.19 2.18 -6.71
CA LEU A 140 -16.05 1.08 -6.25
C LEU A 140 -17.04 1.53 -5.17
N SER A 141 -16.60 2.40 -4.24
CA SER A 141 -17.40 2.87 -3.09
C SER A 141 -18.44 3.92 -3.47
#